data_AF-A0A820HMG0-F1
#
_entry.id   AF-A0A820HMG0-F1
#
_cell.length_a   1.000
_cell.length_b   1.000
_cell.length_c   1.000
_cell.angle_alpha   90.00
_cell.angle_beta   90.00
_cell.angle_gamma   90.00
#
_symmetry.space_group_name_H-M   'P 1'
#
loop_
_entity.id
_entity.type
_entity.pdbx_description
1 polymer ?
#
loop_
_entity_poly.entity_id
_entity_poly.type
_entity_poly.pdbx_seq_one_letter_code
_entity_poly.pdbx_strand_id
1 'polypeptide(L)'
;NLTMVNKLISKSDSKINEGELRFDQLQKHFDQLNIQYAFGSEDTTSIIKKIKYDSTTNTFNGFSTPLDCGVPIKEYYQTDSFDTLRIWFNSIEKASLLNVHMVQPIPASNQSIIPSPFLLSAYGIDNTATANDILQRW
;
A
#
# COMPACT_ATOMS: atom_id res chain seq x y z
N ASN A 1 19.42 5.71 21.32
CA ASN A 1 19.17 7.08 20.79
C ASN A 1 18.08 6.98 19.72
N LEU A 2 16.81 7.21 20.09
CA LEU A 2 15.63 7.02 19.23
C LEU A 2 15.63 7.94 18.00
N THR A 3 16.19 9.13 18.12
CA THR A 3 16.28 10.12 17.03
C THR A 3 17.12 9.60 15.86
N MET A 4 18.20 8.90 16.15
CA MET A 4 19.05 8.29 15.13
C MET A 4 18.32 7.15 14.40
N VAL A 5 17.60 6.30 15.14
CA VAL A 5 16.81 5.21 14.55
C VAL A 5 15.71 5.76 13.65
N ASN A 6 14.97 6.78 14.10
CA ASN A 6 13.94 7.43 13.28
C ASN A 6 14.52 8.05 12.00
N LYS A 7 15.71 8.66 12.09
CA LYS A 7 16.40 9.22 10.91
C LYS A 7 16.86 8.15 9.93
N LEU A 8 17.21 6.96 10.41
CA LEU A 8 17.56 5.83 9.55
C LEU A 8 16.32 5.25 8.87
N ILE A 9 15.22 5.09 9.62
CA ILE A 9 13.92 4.63 9.07
C ILE A 9 13.39 5.62 8.04
N SER A 10 13.45 6.93 8.31
CA SER A 10 12.99 7.95 7.36
C SER A 10 13.82 8.03 6.08
N LYS A 11 15.06 7.52 6.11
CA LYS A 11 15.98 7.48 4.97
C LYS A 11 15.99 6.14 4.25
N SER A 12 15.33 5.12 4.80
CA SER A 12 15.28 3.82 4.16
C SER A 12 14.13 3.75 3.16
N ASP A 13 14.28 2.92 2.14
CA ASP A 13 13.21 2.56 1.18
C ASP A 13 12.11 1.66 1.82
N SER A 14 12.04 1.66 3.16
CA SER A 14 11.12 0.86 3.95
C SER A 14 9.83 1.60 4.28
N LYS A 15 9.74 2.90 3.99
CA LYS A 15 8.46 3.62 4.12
C LYS A 15 7.50 3.05 3.07
N ILE A 16 6.28 2.76 3.51
CA ILE A 16 5.20 2.31 2.67
C ILE A 16 4.22 3.48 2.55
N ASN A 17 3.87 3.85 1.33
CA ASN A 17 2.86 4.86 1.07
C ASN A 17 1.54 4.18 0.70
N GLU A 18 0.43 4.84 1.04
CA GLU A 18 -0.92 4.34 0.74
C GLU A 18 -1.11 4.21 -0.78
N GLY A 19 -1.60 3.05 -1.23
CA GLY A 19 -1.87 2.80 -2.65
C GLY A 19 -0.62 2.63 -3.53
N GLU A 20 0.58 2.61 -2.97
CA GLU A 20 1.80 2.33 -3.72
C GLU A 20 1.94 0.82 -4.00
N LEU A 21 2.14 0.44 -5.26
CA LEU A 21 2.54 -0.92 -5.65
C LEU A 21 4.06 -0.99 -5.74
N ARG A 22 4.69 -1.70 -4.80
CA ARG A 22 6.16 -1.71 -4.59
C ARG A 22 6.87 -2.78 -5.43
N PHE A 23 6.59 -2.83 -6.74
CA PHE A 23 7.15 -3.85 -7.63
C PHE A 23 8.68 -3.77 -7.75
N ASP A 24 9.27 -2.57 -7.77
CA ASP A 24 10.72 -2.40 -7.83
C ASP A 24 11.41 -2.97 -6.59
N GLN A 25 10.84 -2.75 -5.42
CA GLN A 25 11.34 -3.29 -4.16
C GLN A 25 11.11 -4.81 -4.07
N LEU A 26 9.99 -5.31 -4.62
CA LEU A 26 9.73 -6.75 -4.73
C LEU A 26 10.78 -7.43 -5.63
N GLN A 27 11.08 -6.85 -6.80
CA GLN A 27 12.10 -7.39 -7.70
C GLN A 27 13.47 -7.44 -7.03
N LYS A 28 13.89 -6.34 -6.38
CA LYS A 28 15.14 -6.32 -5.60
C LYS A 28 15.16 -7.40 -4.51
N HIS A 29 14.03 -7.62 -3.83
CA HIS A 29 13.90 -8.66 -2.81
C HIS A 29 14.06 -10.06 -3.42
N PHE A 30 13.48 -10.30 -4.60
CA PHE A 30 13.60 -11.57 -5.30
C PHE A 30 15.02 -11.81 -5.82
N ASP A 31 15.67 -10.80 -6.37
CA ASP A 31 17.05 -10.89 -6.86
C ASP A 31 18.02 -11.23 -5.73
N GLN A 32 17.87 -10.56 -4.58
CA GLN A 32 18.70 -10.80 -3.38
C GLN A 32 18.57 -12.21 -2.85
N LEU A 33 17.38 -12.78 -2.95
CA LEU A 33 17.06 -14.11 -2.43
C LEU A 33 17.02 -15.17 -3.54
N ASN A 34 17.40 -14.85 -4.78
CA ASN A 34 17.35 -15.74 -5.94
C ASN A 34 15.99 -16.47 -6.06
N ILE A 35 14.89 -15.74 -5.90
CA ILE A 35 13.52 -16.24 -5.98
C ILE A 35 13.06 -16.21 -7.44
N GLN A 36 12.44 -17.31 -7.89
CA GLN A 36 11.85 -17.40 -9.23
C GLN A 36 10.32 -17.40 -9.22
N TYR A 37 9.71 -17.87 -8.14
CA TYR A 37 8.27 -18.04 -8.04
C TYR A 37 7.76 -17.52 -6.71
N ALA A 38 6.54 -17.01 -6.70
CA ALA A 38 5.86 -16.51 -5.51
C ALA A 38 4.35 -16.66 -5.66
N PHE A 39 3.65 -16.66 -4.53
CA PHE A 39 2.20 -16.56 -4.49
C PHE A 39 1.79 -15.13 -4.12
N GLY A 40 0.89 -14.54 -4.89
CA GLY A 40 0.19 -13.33 -4.50
C GLY A 40 -1.06 -13.68 -3.69
N SER A 41 -1.33 -12.89 -2.66
CA SER A 41 -2.56 -12.99 -1.87
C SER A 41 -3.09 -11.62 -1.55
N GLU A 42 -4.41 -11.49 -1.56
CA GLU A 42 -5.14 -10.28 -1.19
C GLU A 42 -6.04 -10.61 0.00
N ASP A 43 -6.02 -9.73 1.00
CA ASP A 43 -6.91 -9.82 2.15
C ASP A 43 -7.30 -8.41 2.63
N THR A 44 -8.43 -8.33 3.33
CA THR A 44 -8.97 -7.06 3.84
C THR A 44 -9.14 -7.12 5.34
N THR A 45 -8.66 -6.08 6.03
CA THR A 45 -8.79 -5.97 7.49
C THR A 45 -9.47 -4.66 7.88
N SER A 46 -10.16 -4.65 9.03
CA SER A 46 -10.79 -3.45 9.56
C SER A 46 -9.75 -2.49 10.17
N ILE A 47 -9.94 -1.19 9.95
CA ILE A 47 -9.09 -0.13 10.48
C ILE A 47 -9.90 0.95 11.20
N ILE A 48 -9.22 1.69 12.06
CA ILE A 48 -9.80 2.88 12.69
C ILE A 48 -9.87 3.99 11.65
N LYS A 49 -11.09 4.44 11.33
CA LYS A 49 -11.35 5.56 10.42
C LYS A 49 -10.62 6.82 10.90
N LYS A 50 -9.53 7.17 10.23
CA LYS A 50 -8.73 8.35 10.59
C LYS A 50 -8.05 8.93 9.36
N ILE A 51 -8.25 10.23 9.15
CA ILE A 51 -7.49 10.98 8.14
C ILE A 51 -6.18 11.48 8.74
N LYS A 52 -5.09 11.31 8.00
CA LYS A 52 -3.77 11.86 8.34
C LYS A 52 -3.18 12.58 7.14
N TYR A 53 -2.64 13.76 7.38
CA TYR A 53 -1.85 14.49 6.39
C TYR A 53 -0.41 13.96 6.37
N ASP A 54 0.10 13.65 5.17
CA ASP A 54 1.51 13.39 4.92
C ASP A 54 2.15 14.62 4.25
N SER A 55 2.98 15.33 4.99
CA SER A 55 3.68 16.53 4.50
C SER A 55 4.74 16.23 3.44
N THR A 56 5.15 14.97 3.29
CA THR A 56 6.19 14.56 2.32
C THR A 56 5.65 14.59 0.89
N THR A 57 4.42 14.12 0.73
CA THR A 57 3.71 13.98 -0.55
C THR A 57 2.61 15.03 -0.72
N ASN A 58 2.33 15.82 0.32
CA ASN A 58 1.21 16.75 0.39
C ASN A 58 -0.15 16.04 0.22
N THR A 59 -0.30 14.84 0.79
CA THR A 59 -1.50 14.00 0.61
C THR A 59 -2.26 13.80 1.90
N PHE A 60 -3.57 13.57 1.78
CA PHE A 60 -4.43 13.17 2.88
C PHE A 60 -4.77 11.68 2.79
N ASN A 61 -4.20 10.89 3.70
CA ASN A 61 -4.36 9.44 3.74
C ASN A 61 -5.52 9.03 4.65
N GLY A 62 -6.18 7.91 4.35
CA GLY A 62 -7.28 7.33 5.15
C GLY A 62 -8.70 7.55 4.61
N PHE A 63 -8.84 8.13 3.42
CA PHE A 63 -10.07 8.03 2.62
C PHE A 63 -10.06 6.73 1.81
N SER A 64 -11.21 6.28 1.31
CA SER A 64 -11.24 5.20 0.32
C SER A 64 -10.41 5.60 -0.90
N THR A 65 -9.41 4.78 -1.25
CA THR A 65 -8.50 5.03 -2.37
C THR A 65 -9.20 4.68 -3.68
N PRO A 66 -9.33 5.62 -4.63
CA PRO A 66 -9.89 5.32 -5.94
C PRO A 66 -9.03 4.32 -6.70
N LEU A 67 -9.69 3.49 -7.51
CA LEU A 67 -9.06 2.47 -8.33
C LEU A 67 -9.12 2.87 -9.81
N ASP A 68 -8.06 2.60 -10.54
CA ASP A 68 -8.01 2.62 -12.01
C ASP A 68 -7.70 1.21 -12.50
N CYS A 69 -8.63 0.59 -13.22
CA CYS A 69 -8.55 -0.83 -13.60
C CYS A 69 -8.19 -1.78 -12.44
N GLY A 70 -8.80 -1.53 -11.27
CA GLY A 70 -8.53 -2.29 -10.05
C GLY A 70 -7.24 -1.94 -9.32
N VAL A 71 -6.36 -1.13 -9.90
CA VAL A 71 -5.10 -0.69 -9.29
C VAL A 71 -5.34 0.58 -8.46
N PRO A 72 -4.87 0.66 -7.20
CA PRO A 72 -5.00 1.88 -6.40
C PRO A 72 -4.24 3.05 -7.03
N ILE A 73 -4.89 4.22 -7.08
CA ILE A 73 -4.22 5.46 -7.50
C ILE A 73 -3.49 6.05 -6.28
N LYS A 74 -2.16 5.90 -6.27
CA LYS A 74 -1.31 6.48 -5.23
C LYS A 74 -1.51 8.00 -5.14
N GLU A 75 -1.41 8.53 -3.92
CA GLU A 75 -1.37 9.98 -3.66
C GLU A 75 -2.60 10.76 -4.19
N TYR A 76 -3.75 10.08 -4.40
CA TYR A 76 -4.93 10.67 -5.05
C TYR A 76 -5.46 11.94 -4.36
N TYR A 77 -5.51 11.94 -3.03
CA TYR A 77 -6.01 13.08 -2.24
C TYR A 77 -4.94 14.13 -1.98
N GLN A 78 -4.35 14.67 -3.05
CA GLN A 78 -3.39 15.76 -3.04
C GLN A 78 -4.06 17.07 -3.43
N THR A 79 -3.96 18.11 -2.59
CA THR A 79 -4.51 19.43 -2.92
C THR A 79 -3.88 20.54 -2.10
N ASP A 80 -3.73 21.71 -2.71
CA ASP A 80 -3.38 22.96 -2.03
C ASP A 80 -4.63 23.82 -1.72
N SER A 81 -5.83 23.35 -2.11
CA SER A 81 -7.09 24.07 -1.96
C SER A 81 -7.84 23.64 -0.71
N PHE A 82 -8.08 24.59 0.20
CA PHE A 82 -8.95 24.37 1.37
C PHE A 82 -10.38 23.99 0.97
N ASP A 83 -10.90 24.53 -0.12
CA ASP A 83 -12.26 24.20 -0.59
C ASP A 83 -12.36 22.76 -1.06
N THR A 84 -11.37 22.28 -1.81
CA THR A 84 -11.28 20.89 -2.23
C THR A 84 -11.17 19.96 -1.02
N LEU A 85 -10.32 20.31 -0.06
CA LEU A 85 -10.17 19.57 1.18
C LEU A 85 -11.49 19.49 1.96
N ARG A 86 -12.20 20.62 2.09
CA ARG A 86 -13.50 20.70 2.76
C ARG A 86 -14.54 19.80 2.08
N ILE A 87 -14.57 19.77 0.75
CA ILE A 87 -15.46 18.87 -0.02
C ILE A 87 -15.14 17.41 0.31
N TRP A 88 -13.87 17.01 0.29
CA TRP A 88 -13.49 15.62 0.59
C TRP A 88 -13.91 15.19 2.00
N PHE A 89 -13.67 16.02 3.00
CA PHE A 89 -14.01 15.70 4.40
C PHE A 89 -15.53 15.53 4.63
N ASN A 90 -16.36 16.18 3.82
CA ASN A 90 -17.81 16.16 3.93
C ASN A 90 -18.47 15.11 3.04
N SER A 91 -17.85 14.76 1.91
CA SER A 91 -18.48 13.97 0.85
C SER A 91 -17.85 12.60 0.63
N ILE A 92 -16.61 12.40 1.06
CA ILE A 92 -15.88 11.14 0.83
C ILE A 92 -15.87 10.31 2.11
N GLU A 93 -16.19 9.03 1.96
CA GLU A 93 -16.14 8.10 3.08
C GLU A 93 -14.70 7.87 3.54
N LYS A 94 -14.51 7.92 4.87
CA LYS A 94 -13.26 7.50 5.50
C LYS A 94 -13.20 5.98 5.45
N ALA A 95 -12.06 5.44 4.99
CA ALA A 95 -11.88 4.01 4.85
C ALA A 95 -12.08 3.29 6.19
N SER A 96 -13.02 2.35 6.25
CA SER A 96 -13.17 1.41 7.37
C SER A 96 -12.31 0.16 7.21
N LEU A 97 -11.84 -0.08 6.00
CA LEU A 97 -11.16 -1.30 5.62
C LEU A 97 -9.83 -0.94 4.96
N LEU A 98 -8.83 -1.77 5.20
CA LEU A 98 -7.53 -1.71 4.53
C LEU A 98 -7.41 -2.98 3.69
N ASN A 99 -7.30 -2.80 2.37
CA ASN A 99 -6.94 -3.88 1.48
C ASN A 99 -5.42 -4.06 1.50
N VAL A 100 -4.95 -5.30 1.56
CA VAL A 100 -3.54 -5.64 1.70
C VAL A 100 -3.16 -6.68 0.67
N HIS A 101 -2.14 -6.36 -0.14
CA HIS A 101 -1.56 -7.26 -1.12
C HIS A 101 -0.22 -7.77 -0.61
N MET A 102 -0.15 -9.08 -0.36
CA MET A 102 1.05 -9.76 0.11
C MET A 102 1.59 -10.67 -0.98
N VAL A 103 2.91 -10.80 -1.05
CA VAL A 103 3.59 -11.73 -1.95
C VAL A 103 4.44 -12.67 -1.11
N GLN A 104 4.13 -13.96 -1.13
CA GLN A 104 4.89 -15.01 -0.45
C GLN A 104 5.88 -15.65 -1.42
N PRO A 105 7.20 -15.43 -1.27
CA PRO A 105 8.18 -16.05 -2.14
C PRO A 105 8.26 -17.57 -1.88
N ILE A 106 8.52 -18.34 -2.93
CA ILE A 106 8.74 -19.79 -2.85
C ILE A 106 10.26 -20.02 -2.82
N PRO A 107 10.82 -20.59 -1.74
CA PRO A 107 12.25 -20.85 -1.67
C PRO A 107 12.67 -21.87 -2.73
N ALA A 108 13.86 -21.68 -3.29
CA ALA A 108 14.46 -22.69 -4.16
C ALA A 108 14.77 -23.97 -3.34
N SER A 109 14.79 -25.13 -4.00
CA SER A 109 14.98 -26.43 -3.34
C SER A 109 16.31 -26.57 -2.58
N ASN A 110 17.28 -25.72 -2.88
CA ASN A 110 18.59 -25.66 -2.25
C ASN A 110 18.70 -24.58 -1.14
N GLN A 111 17.63 -23.86 -0.84
CA GLN A 111 17.61 -22.83 0.19
C GLN A 111 17.01 -23.35 1.48
N SER A 112 17.77 -23.20 2.57
CA SER A 112 17.36 -23.51 3.94
C SER A 112 16.63 -22.35 4.63
N ILE A 113 16.58 -21.17 3.99
CA ILE A 113 15.91 -19.97 4.51
C ILE A 113 14.51 -19.87 3.89
N ILE A 114 13.50 -19.75 4.75
CA ILE A 114 12.13 -19.45 4.33
C ILE A 114 12.01 -17.92 4.19
N PRO A 115 11.81 -17.39 2.97
CA PRO A 115 11.70 -15.95 2.76
C PRO A 115 10.42 -15.42 3.40
N SER A 116 10.52 -14.26 4.05
CA SER A 116 9.37 -13.59 4.66
C SER A 116 8.41 -13.07 3.57
N PRO A 117 7.10 -13.04 3.84
CA PRO A 117 6.14 -12.40 2.94
C PRO A 117 6.50 -10.92 2.73
N PHE A 118 6.32 -10.44 1.50
CA PHE A 118 6.55 -9.05 1.13
C PHE A 118 5.22 -8.32 1.01
N LEU A 119 5.07 -7.18 1.69
CA LEU A 119 3.92 -6.28 1.53
C LEU A 119 4.07 -5.47 0.24
N LEU A 120 3.32 -5.87 -0.78
CA LEU A 120 3.35 -5.24 -2.10
C LEU A 120 2.60 -3.91 -2.10
N SER A 121 1.39 -3.87 -1.53
CA SER A 121 0.59 -2.65 -1.40
C SER A 121 -0.41 -2.74 -0.26
N ALA A 122 -0.79 -1.58 0.27
CA ALA A 122 -1.91 -1.44 1.19
C ALA A 122 -2.63 -0.12 0.94
N TYR A 123 -3.97 -0.16 0.92
CA TYR A 123 -4.79 1.03 0.67
C TYR A 123 -6.18 0.94 1.30
N GLY A 124 -6.73 2.09 1.70
CA GLY A 124 -8.07 2.18 2.26
C GLY A 124 -9.16 1.87 1.22
N ILE A 125 -10.19 1.13 1.61
CA ILE A 125 -11.36 0.82 0.78
C ILE A 125 -12.68 0.97 1.57
N ASP A 126 -13.79 1.01 0.84
CA ASP A 126 -15.18 1.03 1.34
C ASP A 126 -16.00 -0.20 0.90
N ASN A 127 -15.33 -1.29 0.53
CA ASN A 127 -15.94 -2.55 0.08
C ASN A 127 -16.81 -2.42 -1.20
N THR A 128 -16.55 -1.42 -2.04
CA THR A 128 -17.28 -1.21 -3.30
C THR A 128 -16.58 -1.80 -4.53
N ALA A 129 -15.40 -2.41 -4.36
CA ALA A 129 -14.64 -3.00 -5.46
C ALA A 129 -15.46 -4.10 -6.17
N THR A 130 -15.49 -4.04 -7.50
CA THR A 130 -16.26 -4.96 -8.32
C THR A 130 -15.44 -6.19 -8.72
N ALA A 131 -16.11 -7.25 -9.18
CA ALA A 131 -15.43 -8.40 -9.76
C ALA A 131 -14.53 -7.99 -10.95
N ASN A 132 -14.93 -6.97 -11.72
CA ASN A 132 -14.12 -6.47 -12.83
C ASN A 132 -12.83 -5.80 -12.34
N ASP A 133 -12.90 -5.03 -11.24
CA ASP A 133 -11.71 -4.44 -10.62
C ASP A 133 -10.72 -5.52 -10.16
N ILE A 134 -11.24 -6.63 -9.61
CA ILE A 134 -10.39 -7.76 -9.21
C ILE A 134 -9.76 -8.42 -10.44
N LEU A 135 -10.53 -8.68 -11.50
CA LEU A 135 -10.03 -9.35 -12.71
C LEU A 135 -9.04 -8.51 -13.50
N GLN A 136 -9.16 -7.18 -13.50
CA GLN A 136 -8.23 -6.31 -14.23
C GLN A 136 -6.88 -6.12 -13.51
N ARG A 137 -6.85 -6.38 -12.20
CA ARG A 137 -5.65 -6.23 -11.38
C ARG A 137 -4.69 -7.43 -11.48
N TRP A 138 -5.21 -8.64 -11.65
CA TRP A 138 -4.48 -9.92 -11.65
C TRP A 138 -4.29 -10.46 -13.07
#